data_AF-A0A4D4MDJ8-F1
#
_entry.id   AF-A0A4D4MDJ8-F1
#
_cell.length_a   1.000
_cell.length_b   1.000
_cell.length_c   1.000
_cell.angle_alpha   90.00
_cell.angle_beta   90.00
_cell.angle_gamma   90.00
#
_symmetry.space_group_name_H-M   'P 1'
#
loop_
_entity.id
_entity.type
_entity.pdbx_description
1 polymer ?
#
loop_
_entity_poly.entity_id
_entity_poly.type
_entity_poly.pdbx_seq_one_letter_code
_entity_poly.pdbx_strand_id
1 'polypeptide(L)'
;MSFSSFAPPSGGQDEAAPVDPREAVEAVAMRWQAFSSRGAQVGWASQESLRQAGVTGYGPLINRVVEIHGLMGSIGEQLALARAAEQDAQRHQRTAAIHDPRQAAVLEHSRRMAVRALCEMSTHFVLGAAHGLANLVLRTVLCHPAAAYEVNQAKRLKKAQGFPPGTDLKEAWLTFSPTGDVWSTLLPAAAEASGLTSLQDLVARLCLLQVDPRFSALEQRRGMDYHRHRPQSLDHTSPRAGLWSYDPVHKVSTMRMPGASADAERDEETVHRISADALECLGAALTDIEPLMGESLRSCHLSWIPVNA
;
A
#
# COMPACT_ATOMS: atom_id res chain seq x y z
N MET A 1 47.93 8.68 -49.90
CA MET A 1 47.56 9.90 -49.15
C MET A 1 46.06 10.06 -49.30
N SER A 2 45.19 10.21 -48.31
CA SER A 2 45.23 10.10 -46.86
C SER A 2 43.76 9.86 -46.47
N PHE A 3 43.48 8.85 -45.65
CA PHE A 3 42.16 8.67 -45.04
C PHE A 3 41.99 9.75 -43.97
N SER A 4 40.95 10.59 -44.05
CA SER A 4 40.60 11.50 -42.97
C SER A 4 39.47 10.91 -42.15
N SER A 5 39.85 10.57 -40.92
CA SER A 5 39.03 10.14 -39.79
C SER A 5 37.92 11.14 -39.47
N PHE A 6 36.68 10.65 -39.37
CA PHE A 6 35.69 11.21 -38.45
C PHE A 6 35.52 10.18 -37.34
N ALA A 7 36.06 10.51 -36.17
CA ALA A 7 35.82 9.76 -34.95
C ALA A 7 34.32 9.76 -34.64
N PRO A 8 33.74 8.66 -34.13
CA PRO A 8 32.41 8.70 -33.54
C PRO A 8 32.44 9.62 -32.31
N PRO A 9 31.36 10.38 -32.03
CA PRO A 9 31.28 11.12 -30.79
C PRO A 9 31.45 10.17 -29.62
N SER A 10 32.39 10.52 -28.74
CA SER A 10 32.66 9.87 -27.46
C SER A 10 31.38 9.71 -26.67
N GLY A 11 31.19 8.51 -26.12
CA GLY A 11 30.04 8.14 -25.30
C GLY A 11 29.70 9.21 -24.28
N GLY A 12 28.61 9.92 -24.55
CA GLY A 12 27.80 10.49 -23.49
C GLY A 12 27.20 9.32 -22.74
N GLN A 13 27.39 9.29 -21.43
CA GLN A 13 26.60 8.45 -20.55
C GLN A 13 25.14 8.69 -20.93
N ASP A 14 24.45 7.65 -21.39
CA ASP A 14 22.99 7.62 -21.44
C ASP A 14 22.55 7.77 -19.98
N GLU A 15 22.37 9.02 -19.54
CA GLU A 15 21.55 9.33 -18.40
C GLU A 15 20.15 8.88 -18.82
N ALA A 16 19.80 7.65 -18.44
CA ALA A 16 18.51 7.05 -18.75
C ALA A 16 17.44 8.09 -18.40
N ALA A 17 16.60 8.41 -19.39
CA ALA A 17 15.52 9.37 -19.19
C ALA A 17 14.79 9.03 -17.88
N PRO A 18 14.49 10.03 -17.03
CA PRO A 18 13.84 9.76 -15.75
C PRO A 18 12.56 8.98 -16.02
N VAL A 19 12.53 7.72 -15.56
CA VAL A 19 11.36 6.86 -15.68
C VAL A 19 10.23 7.56 -14.97
N ASP A 20 9.08 7.72 -15.64
CA ASP A 20 7.88 8.26 -15.00
C ASP A 20 7.64 7.43 -13.73
N PRO A 21 7.62 8.04 -12.52
CA PRO A 21 7.37 7.33 -11.27
C PRO A 21 6.16 6.39 -11.35
N ARG A 22 5.17 6.71 -12.19
CA ARG A 22 3.94 5.94 -12.39
C ARG A 22 4.09 4.76 -13.35
N GLU A 23 5.03 4.80 -14.28
CA GLU A 23 5.43 3.62 -15.07
C GLU A 23 6.24 2.65 -14.20
N ALA A 24 7.06 3.18 -13.28
CA ALA A 24 7.77 2.36 -12.31
C ALA A 24 6.82 1.58 -11.38
N VAL A 25 5.69 2.17 -10.97
CA VAL A 25 4.67 1.45 -10.16
C VAL A 25 4.12 0.23 -10.87
N GLU A 26 3.83 0.33 -12.17
CA GLU A 26 3.28 -0.81 -12.94
C GLU A 26 4.30 -1.95 -13.04
N ALA A 27 5.56 -1.62 -13.32
CA ALA A 27 6.65 -2.60 -13.34
C ALA A 27 6.82 -3.30 -11.97
N VAL A 28 6.76 -2.54 -10.87
CA VAL A 28 6.81 -3.09 -9.50
C VAL A 28 5.61 -4.01 -9.25
N ALA A 29 4.40 -3.59 -9.63
CA ALA A 29 3.18 -4.38 -9.45
C ALA A 29 3.30 -5.75 -10.15
N MET A 30 3.67 -5.75 -11.43
CA MET A 30 3.81 -6.97 -12.22
C MET A 30 4.94 -7.87 -11.70
N ARG A 31 6.06 -7.29 -11.27
CA ARG A 31 7.15 -8.04 -10.64
C ARG A 31 6.71 -8.71 -9.34
N TRP A 32 5.96 -8.01 -8.50
CA TRP A 32 5.38 -8.56 -7.27
C TRP A 32 4.39 -9.68 -7.54
N GLN A 33 3.55 -9.54 -8.57
CA GLN A 33 2.65 -10.61 -9.02
C GLN A 33 3.41 -11.89 -9.38
N ALA A 34 4.51 -11.75 -10.12
CA ALA A 34 5.29 -12.87 -10.62
C ALA A 34 5.92 -13.72 -9.50
N PHE A 35 6.17 -13.19 -8.30
CA PHE A 35 6.65 -14.00 -7.17
C PHE A 35 5.69 -15.13 -6.78
N SER A 36 4.36 -14.91 -6.92
CA SER A 36 3.37 -15.94 -6.58
C SER A 36 3.52 -17.23 -7.40
N SER A 37 3.92 -17.10 -8.67
CA SER A 37 4.18 -18.24 -9.56
C SER A 37 5.31 -19.15 -9.08
N ARG A 38 6.16 -18.65 -8.17
CA ARG A 38 7.33 -19.35 -7.65
C ARG A 38 7.10 -19.97 -6.28
N GLY A 39 5.93 -19.75 -5.65
CA GLY A 39 5.66 -20.18 -4.28
C GLY A 39 5.94 -21.68 -4.05
N ALA A 40 5.45 -22.55 -4.95
CA ALA A 40 5.72 -23.98 -4.87
C ALA A 40 7.21 -24.30 -4.99
N GLN A 41 7.91 -23.75 -5.99
CA GLN A 41 9.34 -23.98 -6.18
C GLN A 41 10.15 -23.55 -4.93
N VAL A 42 9.80 -22.40 -4.36
CA VAL A 42 10.44 -21.87 -3.14
C VAL A 42 10.14 -22.76 -1.93
N GLY A 43 8.94 -23.30 -1.80
CA GLY A 43 8.59 -24.24 -0.74
C GLY A 43 9.48 -25.49 -0.76
N TRP A 44 9.68 -26.08 -1.95
CA TRP A 44 10.56 -27.24 -2.12
C TRP A 44 12.03 -26.89 -1.85
N ALA A 45 12.52 -25.75 -2.35
CA ALA A 45 13.88 -25.31 -2.09
C ALA A 45 14.13 -25.04 -0.59
N SER A 46 13.13 -24.48 0.10
CA SER A 46 13.18 -24.23 1.55
C SER A 46 13.21 -25.52 2.36
N GLN A 47 12.49 -26.56 1.94
CA GLN A 47 12.56 -27.87 2.58
C GLN A 47 13.99 -28.40 2.63
N GLU A 48 14.71 -28.33 1.50
CA GLU A 48 16.09 -28.81 1.45
C GLU A 48 17.04 -27.95 2.29
N SER A 49 16.90 -26.62 2.24
CA SER A 49 17.71 -25.71 3.05
C SER A 49 17.50 -25.92 4.56
N LEU A 50 16.25 -26.05 5.01
CA LEU A 50 15.89 -26.31 6.42
C LEU A 50 16.43 -27.66 6.90
N ARG A 51 16.36 -28.69 6.05
CA ARG A 51 16.91 -30.02 6.33
C ARG A 51 18.42 -29.97 6.51
N GLN A 52 19.13 -29.26 5.63
CA GLN A 52 20.58 -29.08 5.73
C GLN A 52 20.99 -28.28 6.97
N ALA A 53 20.18 -27.31 7.37
CA ALA A 53 20.37 -26.53 8.60
C ALA A 53 20.00 -27.31 9.89
N GLY A 54 19.51 -28.55 9.78
CA GLY A 54 19.13 -29.38 10.93
C GLY A 54 17.90 -28.87 11.69
N VAL A 55 17.09 -28.01 11.08
CA VAL A 55 15.83 -27.55 11.66
C VAL A 55 14.87 -28.74 11.74
N THR A 56 14.18 -28.93 12.86
CA THR A 56 13.16 -29.99 13.02
C THR A 56 11.76 -29.38 13.01
N GLY A 57 10.75 -30.16 12.62
CA GLY A 57 9.36 -29.68 12.59
C GLY A 57 9.11 -28.51 11.62
N TYR A 58 9.90 -28.38 10.55
CA TYR A 58 9.90 -27.25 9.62
C TYR A 58 8.66 -27.14 8.70
N GLY A 59 7.73 -28.10 8.75
CA GLY A 59 6.53 -28.11 7.89
C GLY A 59 5.75 -26.78 7.89
N PRO A 60 5.45 -26.18 9.06
CA PRO A 60 4.79 -24.87 9.12
C PRO A 60 5.60 -23.73 8.47
N LEU A 61 6.94 -23.77 8.51
CA LEU A 61 7.79 -22.77 7.86
C LEU A 61 7.73 -22.88 6.34
N ILE A 62 7.64 -24.11 5.79
CA ILE A 62 7.42 -24.32 4.36
C ILE A 62 6.07 -23.72 3.94
N ASN A 63 5.00 -24.00 4.68
CA ASN A 63 3.68 -23.43 4.36
C ASN A 63 3.69 -21.90 4.45
N ARG A 64 4.44 -21.33 5.42
CA ARG A 64 4.56 -19.88 5.59
C ARG A 64 5.31 -19.22 4.45
N VAL A 65 6.40 -19.80 3.94
CA VAL A 65 7.11 -19.21 2.79
C VAL A 65 6.26 -19.26 1.51
N VAL A 66 5.44 -20.30 1.34
CA VAL A 66 4.48 -20.39 0.22
C VAL A 66 3.40 -19.30 0.37
N GLU A 67 2.83 -19.13 1.56
CA GLU A 67 1.86 -18.06 1.86
C GLU A 67 2.45 -16.67 1.58
N ILE A 68 3.69 -16.41 2.00
CA ILE A 68 4.39 -15.14 1.75
C ILE A 68 4.45 -14.83 0.25
N HIS A 69 4.80 -15.81 -0.60
CA HIS A 69 4.83 -15.61 -2.05
C HIS A 69 3.42 -15.43 -2.64
N GLY A 70 2.41 -16.11 -2.10
CA GLY A 70 1.01 -15.86 -2.46
C GLY A 70 0.56 -14.43 -2.12
N LEU A 71 0.95 -13.92 -0.95
CA LEU A 71 0.68 -12.53 -0.54
C LEU A 71 1.38 -11.53 -1.45
N MET A 72 2.63 -11.77 -1.86
CA MET A 72 3.31 -10.91 -2.85
C MET A 72 2.50 -10.81 -4.13
N GLY A 73 1.97 -11.95 -4.60
CA GLY A 73 1.05 -12.02 -5.73
C GLY A 73 -0.14 -11.08 -5.59
N SER A 74 -0.86 -11.25 -4.49
CA SER A 74 -2.06 -10.48 -4.18
C SER A 74 -1.76 -8.98 -4.03
N ILE A 75 -0.65 -8.61 -3.39
CA ILE A 75 -0.23 -7.22 -3.24
C ILE A 75 0.07 -6.59 -4.60
N GLY A 76 0.78 -7.30 -5.48
CA GLY A 76 1.05 -6.83 -6.84
C GLY A 76 -0.22 -6.66 -7.67
N GLU A 77 -1.20 -7.56 -7.54
CA GLU A 77 -2.52 -7.45 -8.20
C GLU A 77 -3.28 -6.21 -7.72
N GLN A 78 -3.35 -6.00 -6.41
CA GLN A 78 -3.98 -4.82 -5.82
C GLN A 78 -3.32 -3.53 -6.33
N LEU A 79 -1.98 -3.48 -6.41
CA LEU A 79 -1.27 -2.30 -6.93
C LEU A 79 -1.54 -2.06 -8.43
N ALA A 80 -1.60 -3.12 -9.24
CA ALA A 80 -1.90 -3.02 -10.67
C ALA A 80 -3.33 -2.51 -10.91
N LEU A 81 -4.31 -3.03 -10.16
CA LEU A 81 -5.70 -2.56 -10.21
C LEU A 81 -5.83 -1.10 -9.77
N ALA A 82 -5.09 -0.70 -8.73
CA ALA A 82 -5.03 0.69 -8.29
C ALA A 82 -4.48 1.61 -9.38
N ARG A 83 -3.42 1.18 -10.07
CA ARG A 83 -2.81 1.92 -11.19
C ARG A 83 -3.78 2.03 -12.37
N ALA A 84 -4.44 0.94 -12.75
CA ALA A 84 -5.41 0.96 -13.85
C ALA A 84 -6.56 1.94 -13.60
N ALA A 85 -7.13 1.94 -12.39
CA ALA A 85 -8.18 2.88 -12.00
C ALA A 85 -7.70 4.35 -12.03
N GLU A 86 -6.46 4.60 -11.59
CA GLU A 86 -5.85 5.93 -11.63
C GLU A 86 -5.57 6.40 -13.07
N GLN A 87 -5.09 5.51 -13.96
CA GLN A 87 -4.93 5.80 -15.39
C GLN A 87 -6.25 6.22 -16.05
N ASP A 88 -7.34 5.53 -15.74
CA ASP A 88 -8.65 5.87 -16.30
C ASP A 88 -9.16 7.22 -15.74
N ALA A 89 -8.88 7.54 -14.48
CA ALA A 89 -9.18 8.86 -13.93
C ALA A 89 -8.45 9.98 -14.71
N GLN A 90 -7.16 9.78 -15.02
CA GLN A 90 -6.40 10.71 -15.86
C GLN A 90 -6.98 10.86 -17.26
N ARG A 91 -7.44 9.77 -17.88
CA ARG A 91 -8.09 9.82 -19.20
C ARG A 91 -9.35 10.67 -19.14
N HIS A 92 -10.20 10.49 -18.14
CA HIS A 92 -11.39 11.32 -17.94
C HIS A 92 -11.07 12.81 -17.71
N GLN A 93 -9.96 13.13 -17.05
CA GLN A 93 -9.50 14.51 -16.91
C GLN A 93 -8.99 15.10 -18.23
N ARG A 94 -8.21 14.33 -19.02
CA ARG A 94 -7.64 14.80 -20.31
C ARG A 94 -8.70 14.98 -21.39
N THR A 95 -9.71 14.12 -21.44
CA THR A 95 -10.82 14.23 -22.42
C THR A 95 -11.61 15.55 -22.26
N ALA A 96 -11.56 16.19 -21.09
CA ALA A 96 -12.15 17.51 -20.87
C ALA A 96 -11.61 18.61 -21.82
N ALA A 97 -10.38 18.46 -22.33
CA ALA A 97 -9.76 19.42 -23.23
C ALA A 97 -10.27 19.36 -24.67
N ILE A 98 -11.09 18.35 -25.03
CA ILE A 98 -11.44 18.01 -26.43
C ILE A 98 -12.89 18.40 -26.78
N HIS A 99 -13.74 18.74 -25.80
CA HIS A 99 -15.18 18.93 -26.03
C HIS A 99 -15.61 20.35 -26.42
N ASP A 100 -16.66 20.44 -27.25
CA ASP A 100 -17.38 21.66 -27.59
C ASP A 100 -17.76 22.43 -26.30
N PRO A 101 -17.42 23.73 -26.18
CA PRO A 101 -17.77 24.57 -25.03
C PRO A 101 -19.25 24.52 -24.64
N ARG A 102 -20.15 24.25 -25.60
CA ARG A 102 -21.60 24.12 -25.35
C ARG A 102 -21.99 22.84 -24.61
N GLN A 103 -21.19 21.77 -24.71
CA GLN A 103 -21.40 20.50 -24.01
C GLN A 103 -20.57 20.38 -22.73
N ALA A 104 -19.51 21.20 -22.60
CA ALA A 104 -18.58 21.16 -21.47
C ALA A 104 -19.30 21.30 -20.11
N ALA A 105 -20.18 22.29 -19.96
CA ALA A 105 -20.91 22.52 -18.71
C ALA A 105 -21.90 21.39 -18.36
N VAL A 106 -22.46 20.70 -19.37
CA VAL A 106 -23.42 19.60 -19.18
C VAL A 106 -22.70 18.32 -18.75
N LEU A 107 -21.51 18.07 -19.31
CA LEU A 107 -20.73 16.87 -19.04
C LEU A 107 -19.82 17.01 -17.82
N GLU A 108 -19.61 18.23 -17.32
CA GLU A 108 -18.71 18.51 -16.21
C GLU A 108 -19.08 17.70 -14.96
N HIS A 109 -20.36 17.69 -14.55
CA HIS A 109 -20.77 16.94 -13.35
C HIS A 109 -20.49 15.43 -13.49
N SER A 110 -20.88 14.84 -14.62
CA SER A 110 -20.65 13.41 -14.90
C SER A 110 -19.16 13.07 -14.96
N ARG A 111 -18.33 13.96 -15.52
CA ARG A 111 -16.86 13.81 -15.55
C ARG A 111 -16.29 13.83 -14.13
N ARG A 112 -16.65 14.82 -13.32
CA ARG A 112 -16.19 14.94 -11.93
C ARG A 112 -16.55 13.70 -11.12
N MET A 113 -17.78 13.20 -11.31
CA MET A 113 -18.24 11.95 -10.71
C MET A 113 -17.41 10.74 -11.14
N ALA A 114 -17.13 10.61 -12.44
CA ALA A 114 -16.31 9.51 -12.96
C ALA A 114 -14.89 9.53 -12.37
N VAL A 115 -14.24 10.71 -12.37
CA VAL A 115 -12.89 10.87 -11.79
C VAL A 115 -12.90 10.50 -10.32
N ARG A 116 -13.86 11.00 -9.52
CA ARG A 116 -13.96 10.65 -8.10
C ARG A 116 -14.18 9.16 -7.88
N ALA A 117 -15.09 8.54 -8.61
CA ALA A 117 -15.37 7.10 -8.46
C ALA A 117 -14.14 6.24 -8.77
N LEU A 118 -13.42 6.56 -9.84
CA LEU A 118 -12.19 5.85 -10.23
C LEU A 118 -11.06 6.07 -9.22
N CYS A 119 -10.89 7.30 -8.72
CA CYS A 119 -9.91 7.57 -7.68
C CYS A 119 -10.26 6.85 -6.37
N GLU A 120 -11.52 6.87 -5.94
CA GLU A 120 -11.94 6.10 -4.76
C GLU A 120 -11.68 4.60 -4.92
N MET A 121 -11.94 4.04 -6.11
CA MET A 121 -11.59 2.65 -6.41
C MET A 121 -10.08 2.39 -6.37
N SER A 122 -9.28 3.31 -6.91
CA SER A 122 -7.82 3.25 -6.80
C SER A 122 -7.37 3.26 -5.33
N THR A 123 -7.89 4.20 -4.52
CA THR A 123 -7.56 4.27 -3.09
C THR A 123 -7.92 2.99 -2.32
N HIS A 124 -9.04 2.35 -2.67
CA HIS A 124 -9.45 1.08 -2.07
C HIS A 124 -8.39 -0.03 -2.31
N PHE A 125 -7.91 -0.15 -3.55
CA PHE A 125 -6.91 -1.13 -3.90
C PHE A 125 -5.52 -0.79 -3.32
N VAL A 126 -5.13 0.49 -3.24
CA VAL A 126 -3.88 0.91 -2.55
C VAL A 126 -3.91 0.51 -1.08
N LEU A 127 -5.04 0.72 -0.38
CA LEU A 127 -5.21 0.30 1.00
C LEU A 127 -5.15 -1.22 1.16
N GLY A 128 -5.78 -1.96 0.24
CA GLY A 128 -5.71 -3.43 0.19
C GLY A 128 -4.27 -3.92 0.07
N ALA A 129 -3.50 -3.35 -0.85
CA ALA A 129 -2.08 -3.65 -1.03
C ALA A 129 -1.24 -3.31 0.22
N ALA A 130 -1.49 -2.15 0.86
CA ALA A 130 -0.78 -1.75 2.08
C ALA A 130 -1.09 -2.68 3.27
N HIS A 131 -2.35 -3.10 3.45
CA HIS A 131 -2.71 -4.12 4.44
C HIS A 131 -2.04 -5.46 4.13
N GLY A 132 -2.01 -5.88 2.86
CA GLY A 132 -1.32 -7.09 2.41
C GLY A 132 0.18 -7.04 2.74
N LEU A 133 0.85 -5.92 2.44
CA LEU A 133 2.27 -5.70 2.71
C LEU A 133 2.60 -5.80 4.20
N ALA A 134 1.83 -5.15 5.07
CA ALA A 134 2.03 -5.23 6.51
C ALA A 134 1.86 -6.67 7.03
N ASN A 135 0.84 -7.39 6.54
CA ASN A 135 0.65 -8.79 6.90
C ASN A 135 1.80 -9.66 6.38
N LEU A 136 2.29 -9.43 5.16
CA LEU A 136 3.45 -10.14 4.60
C LEU A 136 4.72 -9.94 5.45
N VAL A 137 5.00 -8.72 5.90
CA VAL A 137 6.12 -8.43 6.81
C VAL A 137 5.93 -9.19 8.13
N LEU A 138 4.72 -9.15 8.71
CA LEU A 138 4.40 -9.94 9.90
C LEU A 138 4.63 -11.44 9.69
N ARG A 139 4.21 -12.02 8.56
CA ARG A 139 4.44 -13.46 8.27
C ARG A 139 5.93 -13.76 8.15
N THR A 140 6.71 -12.83 7.63
CA THR A 140 8.18 -12.96 7.54
C THR A 140 8.84 -12.92 8.91
N VAL A 141 8.43 -11.99 9.78
CA VAL A 141 8.87 -11.94 11.19
C VAL A 141 8.54 -13.24 11.92
N LEU A 142 7.36 -13.81 11.68
CA LEU A 142 6.91 -15.07 12.27
C LEU A 142 7.70 -16.31 11.77
N CYS A 143 8.58 -16.18 10.78
CA CYS A 143 9.51 -17.26 10.41
C CYS A 143 10.66 -17.40 11.40
N HIS A 144 11.00 -16.35 12.15
CA HIS A 144 12.07 -16.39 13.13
C HIS A 144 11.54 -16.79 14.52
N PRO A 145 12.10 -17.82 15.20
CA PRO A 145 11.54 -18.35 16.45
C PRO A 145 11.40 -17.32 17.58
N ALA A 146 12.44 -16.51 17.84
CA ALA A 146 12.42 -15.53 18.93
C ALA A 146 11.42 -14.38 18.65
N ALA A 147 11.33 -13.95 17.39
CA ALA A 147 10.40 -12.90 17.01
C ALA A 147 8.95 -13.41 17.03
N ALA A 148 8.73 -14.65 16.57
CA ALA A 148 7.44 -15.31 16.64
C ALA A 148 6.96 -15.47 18.08
N TYR A 149 7.86 -15.75 19.02
CA TYR A 149 7.53 -15.80 20.45
C TYR A 149 6.97 -14.46 20.95
N GLU A 150 7.64 -13.34 20.67
CA GLU A 150 7.19 -12.01 21.08
C GLU A 150 5.79 -11.67 20.54
N VAL A 151 5.56 -11.92 19.25
CA VAL A 151 4.26 -11.67 18.61
C VAL A 151 3.15 -12.54 19.24
N ASN A 152 3.42 -13.83 19.45
CA ASN A 152 2.42 -14.78 19.94
C ASN A 152 2.06 -14.58 21.42
N GLN A 153 2.93 -13.94 22.19
CA GLN A 153 2.66 -13.60 23.59
C GLN A 153 1.79 -12.35 23.76
N ALA A 154 1.64 -11.53 22.71
CA ALA A 154 0.83 -10.34 22.75
C ALA A 154 -0.65 -10.68 23.02
N LYS A 155 -1.16 -10.30 24.20
CA LYS A 155 -2.53 -10.62 24.65
C LYS A 155 -3.61 -10.26 23.63
N ARG A 156 -3.43 -9.14 22.93
CA ARG A 156 -4.35 -8.63 21.91
C ARG A 156 -4.42 -9.50 20.65
N LEU A 157 -3.39 -10.29 20.36
CA LEU A 157 -3.30 -11.16 19.18
C LEU A 157 -3.64 -12.62 19.49
N LYS A 158 -4.07 -12.95 20.71
CA LYS A 158 -4.42 -14.33 21.10
C LYS A 158 -5.46 -14.97 20.17
N LYS A 159 -6.41 -14.19 19.67
CA LYS A 159 -7.46 -14.68 18.75
C LYS A 159 -6.94 -15.05 17.36
N ALA A 160 -5.75 -14.58 16.98
CA ALA A 160 -5.10 -14.94 15.72
C ALA A 160 -4.47 -16.35 15.74
N GLN A 161 -4.47 -17.03 16.91
CA GLN A 161 -4.00 -18.42 17.07
C GLN A 161 -2.58 -18.67 16.53
N GLY A 162 -1.70 -17.67 16.63
CA GLY A 162 -0.32 -17.77 16.15
C GLY A 162 -0.16 -17.64 14.63
N PHE A 163 -1.18 -17.12 13.94
CA PHE A 163 -1.19 -16.86 12.50
C PHE A 163 -0.80 -18.10 11.67
N PRO A 164 -1.55 -19.21 11.80
CA PRO A 164 -1.24 -20.42 11.03
C PRO A 164 -1.35 -20.11 9.52
N PRO A 165 -0.42 -20.61 8.68
CA PRO A 165 -0.46 -20.35 7.25
C PRO A 165 -1.78 -20.82 6.61
N GLY A 166 -2.33 -20.02 5.69
CA GLY A 166 -3.57 -20.34 4.97
C GLY A 166 -4.82 -20.23 5.84
N THR A 167 -4.78 -19.44 6.91
CA THR A 167 -5.92 -19.27 7.82
C THR A 167 -6.99 -18.32 7.27
N ASP A 168 -8.25 -18.71 7.41
CA ASP A 168 -9.40 -17.84 7.14
C ASP A 168 -9.85 -17.04 8.38
N LEU A 169 -9.13 -17.15 9.50
CA LEU A 169 -9.46 -16.42 10.73
C LEU A 169 -9.28 -14.92 10.51
N LYS A 170 -10.37 -14.16 10.61
CA LYS A 170 -10.36 -12.70 10.45
C LYS A 170 -9.33 -12.02 11.36
N GLU A 171 -9.18 -12.50 12.59
CA GLU A 171 -8.25 -11.95 13.57
C GLU A 171 -6.77 -12.14 13.22
N ALA A 172 -6.45 -13.05 12.29
CA ALA A 172 -5.09 -13.21 11.77
C ALA A 172 -4.76 -12.18 10.67
N TRP A 173 -5.76 -11.48 10.11
CA TRP A 173 -5.60 -10.51 9.03
C TRP A 173 -5.72 -9.10 9.58
N LEU A 174 -4.58 -8.54 9.99
CA LEU A 174 -4.54 -7.28 10.71
C LEU A 174 -4.64 -6.08 9.76
N THR A 175 -5.40 -5.07 10.14
CA THR A 175 -5.47 -3.80 9.40
C THR A 175 -4.19 -2.99 9.63
N PHE A 176 -3.57 -2.55 8.54
CA PHE A 176 -2.47 -1.58 8.59
C PHE A 176 -3.03 -0.17 8.68
N SER A 177 -2.66 0.56 9.74
CA SER A 177 -3.17 1.91 9.98
C SER A 177 -2.11 2.76 10.68
N PRO A 178 -2.03 4.08 10.40
CA PRO A 178 -1.08 4.99 11.03
C PRO A 178 -1.11 5.01 12.56
N THR A 179 -2.27 4.71 13.17
CA THR A 179 -2.46 4.76 14.63
C THR A 179 -2.30 3.41 15.33
N GLY A 180 -1.97 2.35 14.58
CA GLY A 180 -1.84 0.99 15.12
C GLY A 180 -0.51 0.77 15.85
N ASP A 181 -0.58 0.34 17.10
CA ASP A 181 0.57 0.05 17.96
C ASP A 181 1.19 -1.33 17.69
N VAL A 182 0.49 -2.22 16.98
CA VAL A 182 1.05 -3.49 16.49
C VAL A 182 2.25 -3.22 15.56
N TRP A 183 2.08 -2.31 14.61
CA TRP A 183 3.08 -2.05 13.57
C TRP A 183 4.21 -1.14 14.05
N SER A 184 3.90 -0.18 14.93
CA SER A 184 4.86 0.82 15.41
C SER A 184 5.60 0.42 16.69
N THR A 185 5.12 -0.59 17.43
CA THR A 185 5.72 -1.01 18.70
C THR A 185 5.98 -2.51 18.76
N LEU A 186 4.97 -3.34 18.53
CA LEU A 186 5.11 -4.79 18.70
C LEU A 186 6.05 -5.42 17.66
N LEU A 187 5.85 -5.12 16.37
CA LEU A 187 6.71 -5.66 15.31
C LEU A 187 8.18 -5.20 15.44
N PRO A 188 8.49 -3.92 15.72
CA PRO A 188 9.85 -3.48 15.98
C PRO A 188 10.52 -4.25 17.14
N ALA A 189 9.82 -4.42 18.27
CA ALA A 189 10.34 -5.20 19.40
C ALA A 189 10.57 -6.67 19.04
N ALA A 190 9.65 -7.29 18.28
CA ALA A 190 9.82 -8.66 17.81
C ALA A 190 11.01 -8.81 16.84
N ALA A 191 11.22 -7.84 15.94
CA ALA A 191 12.37 -7.82 15.05
C ALA A 191 13.68 -7.61 15.81
N GLU A 192 13.70 -6.75 16.85
CA GLU A 192 14.85 -6.59 17.73
C GLU A 192 15.19 -7.91 18.45
N ALA A 193 14.19 -8.59 19.00
CA ALA A 193 14.35 -9.89 19.66
C ALA A 193 14.86 -10.99 18.72
N SER A 194 14.75 -10.82 17.40
CA SER A 194 15.34 -11.76 16.44
C SER A 194 16.87 -11.71 16.39
N GLY A 195 17.46 -10.56 16.73
CA GLY A 195 18.90 -10.30 16.52
C GLY A 195 19.31 -10.19 15.04
N LEU A 196 18.37 -10.23 14.10
CA LEU A 196 18.65 -10.15 12.66
C LEU A 196 18.45 -8.73 12.13
N THR A 197 19.53 -8.10 11.66
CA THR A 197 19.48 -6.76 11.05
C THR A 197 18.52 -6.70 9.86
N SER A 198 18.48 -7.74 9.03
CA SER A 198 17.58 -7.81 7.87
C SER A 198 16.10 -7.72 8.25
N LEU A 199 15.69 -8.37 9.35
CA LEU A 199 14.31 -8.26 9.87
C LEU A 199 14.03 -6.89 10.48
N GLN A 200 15.01 -6.30 11.16
CA GLN A 200 14.87 -4.95 11.72
C GLN A 200 14.72 -3.90 10.63
N ASP A 201 15.53 -3.97 9.58
CA ASP A 201 15.45 -3.08 8.42
C ASP A 201 14.13 -3.26 7.66
N LEU A 202 13.67 -4.50 7.49
CA LEU A 202 12.39 -4.82 6.88
C LEU A 202 11.22 -4.18 7.64
N VAL A 203 11.19 -4.32 8.97
CA VAL A 203 10.17 -3.70 9.81
C VAL A 203 10.29 -2.18 9.82
N ALA A 204 11.51 -1.64 9.83
CA ALA A 204 11.74 -0.19 9.77
C ALA A 204 11.18 0.43 8.48
N ARG A 205 11.32 -0.25 7.33
CA ARG A 205 10.69 0.19 6.07
C ARG A 205 9.17 0.20 6.14
N LEU A 206 8.55 -0.78 6.80
CA LEU A 206 7.11 -0.77 7.04
C LEU A 206 6.69 0.41 7.94
N CYS A 207 7.46 0.70 8.99
CA CYS A 207 7.20 1.85 9.88
C CYS A 207 7.33 3.19 9.13
N LEU A 208 8.28 3.32 8.21
CA LEU A 208 8.41 4.52 7.36
C LEU A 208 7.17 4.73 6.49
N LEU A 209 6.63 3.67 5.87
CA LEU A 209 5.36 3.74 5.16
C LEU A 209 4.20 4.16 6.08
N GLN A 210 4.17 3.65 7.32
CA GLN A 210 3.12 3.94 8.30
C GLN A 210 3.01 5.44 8.61
N VAL A 211 4.15 6.14 8.66
CA VAL A 211 4.23 7.56 9.00
C VAL A 211 4.37 8.48 7.79
N ASP A 212 4.40 7.93 6.57
CA ASP A 212 4.50 8.74 5.35
C ASP A 212 3.25 9.63 5.23
N PRO A 213 3.40 10.95 5.02
CA PRO A 213 2.28 11.87 4.93
C PRO A 213 1.34 11.57 3.76
N ARG A 214 1.85 11.01 2.66
CA ARG A 214 1.04 10.61 1.49
C ARG A 214 0.14 9.44 1.83
N PHE A 215 0.67 8.43 2.52
CA PHE A 215 -0.14 7.31 3.03
C PHE A 215 -1.11 7.75 4.13
N SER A 216 -0.69 8.67 5.01
CA SER A 216 -1.56 9.23 6.04
C SER A 216 -2.75 10.00 5.44
N ALA A 217 -2.53 10.75 4.36
CA ALA A 217 -3.60 11.46 3.64
C ALA A 217 -4.64 10.49 3.03
N LEU A 218 -4.18 9.35 2.51
CA LEU A 218 -5.05 8.27 2.00
C LEU A 218 -5.95 7.71 3.11
N GLU A 219 -5.40 7.36 4.28
CA GLU A 219 -6.16 6.81 5.40
C GLU A 219 -7.12 7.85 6.00
N GLN A 220 -6.71 9.12 6.09
CA GLN A 220 -7.62 10.21 6.48
C GLN A 220 -8.79 10.32 5.50
N ARG A 221 -8.53 10.21 4.19
CA ARG A 221 -9.55 10.25 3.16
C ARG A 221 -10.56 9.11 3.31
N ARG A 222 -10.07 7.88 3.46
CA ARG A 222 -10.90 6.71 3.76
C ARG A 222 -11.77 6.93 5.00
N GLY A 223 -11.21 7.49 6.08
CA GLY A 223 -11.95 7.81 7.29
C GLY A 223 -13.12 8.77 7.04
N MET A 224 -12.95 9.74 6.16
CA MET A 224 -14.01 10.66 5.75
C MET A 224 -15.09 9.98 4.93
N ASP A 225 -14.71 9.10 3.99
CA ASP A 225 -15.65 8.48 3.05
C ASP A 225 -16.48 7.33 3.67
N TYR A 226 -15.97 6.65 4.71
CA TYR A 226 -16.65 5.49 5.34
C TYR A 226 -17.22 5.75 6.75
N HIS A 227 -16.57 6.59 7.55
CA HIS A 227 -16.88 6.71 8.98
C HIS A 227 -17.39 8.10 9.37
N ARG A 228 -17.46 9.05 8.43
CA ARG A 228 -17.97 10.40 8.62
C ARG A 228 -19.00 10.74 7.55
N HIS A 229 -19.56 11.95 7.63
CA HIS A 229 -20.41 12.48 6.56
C HIS A 229 -19.60 12.62 5.27
N ARG A 230 -19.91 11.77 4.29
CA ARG A 230 -19.25 11.76 2.98
C ARG A 230 -19.46 13.08 2.23
N PRO A 231 -18.40 13.67 1.61
CA PRO A 231 -18.53 14.85 0.76
C PRO A 231 -19.46 14.61 -0.43
N GLN A 232 -20.54 15.39 -0.53
CA GLN A 232 -21.55 15.24 -1.58
C GLN A 232 -21.20 16.01 -2.84
N SER A 233 -21.55 15.45 -4.00
CA SER A 233 -21.26 16.01 -5.33
C SER A 233 -22.18 17.16 -5.73
N LEU A 234 -23.30 17.32 -5.02
CA LEU A 234 -24.22 18.43 -5.15
C LEU A 234 -24.02 19.42 -4.01
N ASP A 235 -24.42 20.66 -4.23
CA ASP A 235 -24.44 21.66 -3.16
C ASP A 235 -25.48 21.24 -2.13
N HIS A 236 -25.11 21.28 -0.86
CA HIS A 236 -25.97 20.81 0.21
C HIS A 236 -26.04 21.81 1.35
N THR A 237 -27.15 21.74 2.09
CA THR A 237 -27.43 22.56 3.26
C THR A 237 -27.20 21.79 4.56
N SER A 238 -26.50 20.65 4.50
CA SER A 238 -26.17 19.83 5.67
C SER A 238 -24.75 20.17 6.16
N PRO A 239 -24.61 21.07 7.15
CA PRO A 239 -23.31 21.52 7.62
C PRO A 239 -22.70 20.47 8.54
N ARG A 240 -21.37 20.40 8.60
CA ARG A 240 -20.66 19.54 9.57
C ARG A 240 -20.71 20.07 11.00
N ALA A 241 -21.12 21.32 11.18
CA ALA A 241 -21.35 21.95 12.48
C ALA A 241 -22.85 21.93 12.84
N GLY A 242 -23.19 21.95 14.13
CA GLY A 242 -24.58 21.98 14.57
C GLY A 242 -25.34 23.25 14.10
N LEU A 243 -26.62 23.09 13.77
CA LEU A 243 -27.52 24.21 13.42
C LEU A 243 -27.85 25.11 14.61
N TRP A 244 -27.66 24.61 15.83
CA TRP A 244 -28.02 25.28 17.06
C TRP A 244 -26.81 25.31 18.00
N SER A 245 -26.64 26.43 18.69
CA SER A 245 -25.65 26.61 19.74
C SER A 245 -26.25 27.42 20.88
N TYR A 246 -25.79 27.18 22.10
CA TYR A 246 -26.21 27.91 23.28
C TYR A 246 -25.02 28.52 23.99
N ASP A 247 -25.11 29.82 24.25
CA ASP A 247 -24.15 30.52 25.09
C ASP A 247 -24.65 30.49 26.55
N PRO A 248 -23.98 29.74 27.45
CA PRO A 248 -24.41 29.62 28.84
C PRO A 248 -24.16 30.87 29.68
N VAL A 249 -23.27 31.78 29.24
CA VAL A 249 -22.92 33.03 29.93
C VAL A 249 -23.96 34.09 29.61
N HIS A 250 -24.27 34.26 28.33
CA HIS A 250 -25.24 35.26 27.86
C HIS A 250 -26.68 34.72 27.82
N LYS A 251 -26.88 33.43 28.06
CA LYS A 251 -28.19 32.74 28.02
C LYS A 251 -28.88 32.88 26.67
N VAL A 252 -28.12 32.96 25.59
CA VAL A 252 -28.63 33.12 24.22
C VAL A 252 -28.54 31.80 23.46
N SER A 253 -29.66 31.40 22.86
CA SER A 253 -29.70 30.33 21.86
C SER A 253 -29.56 30.93 20.46
N THR A 254 -28.59 30.47 19.68
CA THR A 254 -28.39 30.87 18.28
C THR A 254 -28.71 29.70 17.37
N MET A 255 -29.61 29.92 16.40
CA MET A 255 -29.85 29.00 15.30
C MET A 255 -29.25 29.58 14.01
N ARG A 256 -28.49 28.78 13.26
CA ARG A 256 -27.90 29.16 11.98
C ARG A 256 -28.49 28.27 10.89
N MET A 257 -29.06 28.89 9.86
CA MET A 257 -29.50 28.20 8.65
C MET A 257 -28.41 28.32 7.59
N PRO A 258 -27.68 27.25 7.27
CA PRO A 258 -26.65 27.29 6.23
C PRO A 258 -27.29 27.43 4.85
N GLY A 259 -26.67 28.24 3.99
CA GLY A 259 -26.95 28.22 2.56
C GLY A 259 -26.47 26.92 1.92
N ALA A 260 -26.98 26.61 0.73
CA ALA A 260 -26.44 25.51 -0.07
C ALA A 260 -25.02 25.88 -0.53
N SER A 261 -24.06 25.01 -0.26
CA SER A 261 -22.67 25.21 -0.68
C SER A 261 -22.01 23.90 -1.08
N ALA A 262 -20.99 24.00 -1.91
CA ALA A 262 -20.10 22.90 -2.24
C ALA A 262 -19.26 22.46 -1.03
N ASP A 263 -19.15 21.15 -0.79
CA ASP A 263 -18.13 20.62 0.14
C ASP A 263 -16.76 20.71 -0.54
N ALA A 264 -15.81 21.43 0.05
CA ALA A 264 -14.45 21.56 -0.48
C ALA A 264 -13.73 20.20 -0.56
N GLU A 265 -14.09 19.24 0.29
CA GLU A 265 -13.51 17.90 0.29
C GLU A 265 -14.08 17.02 -0.85
N ARG A 266 -15.02 17.53 -1.65
CA ARG A 266 -15.53 16.83 -2.85
C ARG A 266 -14.65 17.02 -4.08
N ASP A 267 -13.63 17.88 -3.99
CA ASP A 267 -12.78 18.26 -5.12
C ASP A 267 -12.06 17.05 -5.75
N GLU A 268 -12.32 16.81 -7.03
CA GLU A 268 -11.80 15.63 -7.72
C GLU A 268 -10.30 15.69 -7.97
N GLU A 269 -9.73 16.89 -8.15
CA GLU A 269 -8.29 17.06 -8.34
C GLU A 269 -7.53 16.73 -7.06
N THR A 270 -8.03 17.19 -5.91
CA THR A 270 -7.50 16.83 -4.60
C THR A 270 -7.59 15.34 -4.34
N VAL A 271 -8.73 14.71 -4.65
CA VAL A 271 -8.91 13.25 -4.48
C VAL A 271 -7.95 12.47 -5.37
N HIS A 272 -7.80 12.88 -6.63
CA HIS A 272 -6.88 12.26 -7.56
C HIS A 272 -5.43 12.37 -7.10
N ARG A 273 -4.99 13.56 -6.65
CA ARG A 273 -3.64 13.76 -6.11
C ARG A 273 -3.37 12.85 -4.91
N ILE A 274 -4.29 12.77 -3.94
CA ILE A 274 -4.12 11.87 -2.78
C ILE A 274 -3.96 10.41 -3.24
N SER A 275 -4.76 9.99 -4.22
CA SER A 275 -4.69 8.63 -4.78
C SER A 275 -3.34 8.36 -5.46
N ALA A 276 -2.88 9.29 -6.32
CA ALA A 276 -1.64 9.16 -7.06
C ALA A 276 -0.41 9.18 -6.13
N ASP A 277 -0.36 10.13 -5.18
CA ASP A 277 0.74 10.26 -4.22
C ASP A 277 0.88 8.99 -3.35
N ALA A 278 -0.24 8.41 -2.93
CA ALA A 278 -0.24 7.19 -2.13
C ALA A 278 0.14 5.95 -2.95
N LEU A 279 -0.27 5.89 -4.22
CA LEU A 279 0.12 4.84 -5.16
C LEU A 279 1.65 4.83 -5.37
N GLU A 280 2.25 6.00 -5.63
CA GLU A 280 3.69 6.17 -5.79
C GLU A 280 4.44 5.85 -4.49
N CYS A 281 3.94 6.32 -3.34
CA CYS A 281 4.47 6.00 -2.01
C CYS A 281 4.53 4.49 -1.77
N LEU A 282 3.44 3.76 -2.05
CA LEU A 282 3.38 2.32 -1.85
C LEU A 282 4.30 1.58 -2.84
N GLY A 283 4.35 2.00 -4.11
CA GLY A 283 5.27 1.43 -5.10
C GLY A 283 6.74 1.55 -4.69
N ALA A 284 7.12 2.70 -4.12
CA ALA A 284 8.46 2.89 -3.56
C ALA A 284 8.71 1.97 -2.35
N ALA A 285 7.76 1.87 -1.41
CA ALA A 285 7.88 0.98 -0.26
C ALA A 285 8.05 -0.49 -0.66
N LEU A 286 7.32 -0.96 -1.67
CA LEU A 286 7.46 -2.32 -2.21
C LEU A 286 8.83 -2.55 -2.83
N THR A 287 9.38 -1.56 -3.53
CA THR A 287 10.73 -1.61 -4.11
C THR A 287 11.79 -1.74 -3.02
N ASP A 288 11.68 -0.96 -1.95
CA ASP A 288 12.63 -0.99 -0.83
C ASP A 288 12.54 -2.28 0.00
N ILE A 289 11.34 -2.85 0.15
CA ILE A 289 11.09 -4.04 0.98
C ILE A 289 11.52 -5.33 0.27
N GLU A 290 11.38 -5.40 -1.05
CA GLU A 290 11.68 -6.62 -1.83
C GLU A 290 13.07 -7.23 -1.57
N PRO A 291 14.20 -6.49 -1.60
CA PRO A 291 15.51 -7.08 -1.30
C PRO A 291 15.62 -7.57 0.15
N LEU A 292 15.04 -6.83 1.10
CA LEU A 292 15.04 -7.15 2.54
C LEU A 292 14.26 -8.42 2.85
N MET A 293 13.20 -8.71 2.09
CA MET A 293 12.44 -9.96 2.17
C MET A 293 13.34 -11.17 1.86
N GLY A 294 14.09 -11.10 0.77
CA GLY A 294 15.00 -12.18 0.39
C GLY A 294 16.07 -12.43 1.44
N GLU A 295 16.66 -11.37 1.99
CA GLU A 295 17.68 -11.47 3.05
C GLU A 295 17.12 -12.02 4.36
N SER A 296 15.94 -11.54 4.77
CA SER A 296 15.24 -11.98 5.98
C SER A 296 14.88 -13.46 5.94
N LEU A 297 14.33 -13.92 4.79
CA LEU A 297 13.97 -15.32 4.60
C LEU A 297 15.21 -16.22 4.59
N ARG A 298 16.28 -15.83 3.88
CA ARG A 298 17.55 -16.58 3.88
C ARG A 298 18.17 -16.69 5.27
N SER A 299 18.06 -15.63 6.08
CA SER A 299 18.51 -15.62 7.48
C SER A 299 17.74 -16.61 8.36
N CYS A 300 16.54 -17.03 7.93
CA CYS A 300 15.73 -18.06 8.56
C CYS A 300 15.86 -19.44 7.88
N HIS A 301 16.89 -19.65 7.05
CA HIS A 301 17.09 -20.86 6.22
C HIS A 301 15.93 -21.15 5.23
N LEU A 302 15.20 -20.11 4.83
CA LEU A 302 14.16 -20.20 3.81
C LEU A 302 14.71 -19.71 2.46
N SER A 303 14.27 -20.37 1.40
CA SER A 303 14.68 -20.01 0.05
C SER A 303 13.99 -18.73 -0.43
N TRP A 304 14.67 -18.02 -1.31
CA TRP A 304 14.16 -16.88 -2.05
C TRP A 304 14.63 -16.98 -3.49
N ILE A 305 13.71 -16.92 -4.44
CA ILE A 305 14.04 -17.01 -5.87
C ILE A 305 13.63 -15.69 -6.54
N PRO A 306 14.59 -14.77 -6.79
CA PRO A 306 14.27 -13.44 -7.32
C PRO A 306 13.66 -13.53 -8.71
N VAL A 307 12.62 -12.75 -8.97
CA VAL A 307 12.06 -12.61 -10.33
C VAL A 307 13.03 -11.78 -11.14
N ASN A 308 13.63 -12.36 -12.19
CA ASN A 308 14.38 -11.58 -13.16
C ASN A 308 13.36 -10.72 -13.92
N ALA A 309 13.56 -9.40 -13.90
CA ALA A 309 12.87 -8.46 -14.78
C ALA A 309 13.41 -8.57 -16.20
#